data_AF-A0A2J6S7U8-F1
#
_entry.id   AF-A0A2J6S7U8-F1
#
_cell.length_a   1.000
_cell.length_b   1.000
_cell.length_c   1.000
_cell.angle_alpha   90.00
_cell.angle_beta   90.00
_cell.angle_gamma   90.00
#
_symmetry.space_group_name_H-M   'P 1'
#
loop_
_entity.id
_entity.type
_entity.pdbx_description
1 polymer ?
#
loop_
_entity_poly.entity_id
_entity_poly.type
_entity_poly.pdbx_seq_one_letter_code
_entity_poly.pdbx_strand_id
1 'polypeptide(L)' 'VQLTCLKNKLFSSKGGYVGVGDIKLENDDLVCVLFGAKMPFILRPIGKRYRLVGECYLHGIMLGEALEEGREKAQW' A
#
# COMPACT_ATOMS: atom_id res chain seq x y z
N VAL A 1 9.85 -16.56 -15.32
CA VAL A 1 10.19 -17.10 -13.99
C VAL A 1 9.41 -16.29 -12.96
N GLN A 2 8.38 -16.87 -12.34
CA GLN A 2 7.62 -16.21 -11.27
C GLN A 2 8.29 -16.63 -9.94
N LEU A 3 9.05 -15.71 -9.35
CA LEU A 3 9.72 -15.93 -8.07
C LEU A 3 8.70 -15.77 -6.96
N THR A 4 8.03 -16.86 -6.59
CA THR A 4 7.06 -16.86 -5.47
C THR A 4 7.80 -16.91 -4.15
N CYS A 5 8.28 -15.76 -3.66
CA CYS A 5 8.78 -15.65 -2.30
C CYS A 5 7.60 -15.32 -1.36
N LEU A 6 7.06 -16.35 -0.71
CA LEU A 6 6.10 -16.32 0.41
C LEU A 6 4.76 -15.57 0.15
N LYS A 7 3.74 -16.28 -0.35
CA LYS A 7 2.29 -15.87 -0.35
C LYS A 7 1.99 -14.40 -0.70
N ASN A 8 2.71 -13.80 -1.64
CA ASN A 8 2.48 -12.44 -2.06
C ASN A 8 1.84 -12.37 -3.46
N LYS A 9 0.94 -11.40 -3.65
CA LYS A 9 0.20 -11.12 -4.88
C LYS A 9 0.67 -9.80 -5.48
N LEU A 10 0.92 -9.80 -6.79
CA LEU A 10 1.14 -8.59 -7.57
C LEU A 10 -0.19 -7.85 -7.74
N PHE A 11 -0.17 -6.53 -7.57
CA PHE A 11 -1.34 -5.68 -7.78
C PHE A 11 -0.96 -4.37 -8.45
N SER A 12 -1.93 -3.73 -9.09
CA SER A 12 -1.85 -2.35 -9.55
C SER A 12 -2.84 -1.50 -8.76
N SER A 13 -2.45 -0.28 -8.39
CA SER A 13 -3.34 0.68 -7.74
C SER A 13 -4.04 1.54 -8.77
N LYS A 14 -5.17 2.15 -8.39
CA LYS A 14 -5.90 3.11 -9.25
C LYS A 14 -5.05 4.34 -9.62
N GLY A 15 -3.99 4.63 -8.86
CA GLY A 15 -3.02 5.69 -9.15
C GLY A 15 -1.95 5.31 -10.17
N GLY A 16 -2.00 4.12 -10.76
CA GLY A 16 -1.02 3.65 -11.76
C GLY A 16 0.24 3.02 -11.16
N TYR A 17 0.33 2.88 -9.84
CA TYR A 17 1.47 2.24 -9.17
C TYR A 17 1.34 0.72 -9.22
N VAL A 18 2.48 0.03 -9.28
CA VAL A 18 2.56 -1.43 -9.23
C VAL A 18 3.19 -1.86 -7.91
N GLY A 19 2.60 -2.87 -7.28
CA GLY A 19 3.02 -3.34 -5.96
C GLY A 19 2.90 -4.85 -5.78
N VAL A 20 3.41 -5.29 -4.63
CA VAL A 20 3.38 -6.67 -4.16
C VAL A 20 2.85 -6.63 -2.72
N GLY A 21 1.80 -7.38 -2.40
CA GLY A 21 1.25 -7.43 -1.04
C GLY A 21 0.72 -8.81 -0.67
N ASP A 22 0.10 -8.93 0.50
CA ASP A 22 -0.43 -10.21 1.00
C ASP A 22 -1.45 -10.85 0.02
N ILE A 23 -1.48 -12.18 -0.03
CA ILE A 23 -2.45 -12.95 -0.84
C ILE A 23 -3.92 -12.60 -0.55
N LYS A 24 -4.21 -12.09 0.65
CA LYS A 24 -5.56 -11.66 1.08
C LYS A 24 -6.02 -10.35 0.45
N LEU A 25 -5.21 -9.71 -0.40
CA LEU A 25 -5.57 -8.50 -1.14
C LEU A 25 -6.87 -8.67 -1.93
N GLU A 26 -7.80 -7.77 -1.68
CA GLU A 26 -9.10 -7.66 -2.36
C GLU A 26 -9.23 -6.32 -3.09
N ASN A 27 -10.20 -6.27 -4.01
CA ASN A 27 -10.58 -5.01 -4.62
C ASN A 27 -11.07 -4.04 -3.54
N ASP A 28 -10.77 -2.75 -3.73
CA ASP A 28 -11.06 -1.65 -2.80
C ASP A 28 -10.29 -1.66 -1.47
N ASP A 29 -9.30 -2.54 -1.33
CA ASP A 29 -8.23 -2.34 -0.35
C ASP A 29 -7.45 -1.05 -0.67
N LEU A 30 -7.04 -0.35 0.38
CA LEU A 30 -6.31 0.91 0.29
C LEU A 30 -4.85 0.70 0.62
N VAL A 31 -3.96 1.27 -0.20
CA VAL A 31 -2.55 1.41 0.15
C VAL A 31 -2.38 2.68 0.97
N CYS A 32 -1.80 2.58 2.16
CA CYS A 32 -1.61 3.70 3.07
C CYS A 32 -0.21 3.68 3.66
N VAL A 33 0.47 4.83 3.63
CA VAL A 33 1.71 5.05 4.37
C VAL A 33 1.33 5.63 5.73
N LEU A 34 1.43 4.82 6.78
CA LEU A 34 1.15 5.27 8.14
C LEU A 34 2.29 6.19 8.61
N PHE A 35 1.93 7.25 9.33
CA PHE A 35 2.93 8.20 9.84
C PHE A 35 3.96 7.49 10.72
N GLY A 36 5.25 7.72 10.41
CA GLY A 36 6.37 7.07 11.10
C GLY A 36 6.72 5.66 10.61
N ALA A 37 5.92 5.07 9.72
CA ALA A 37 6.25 3.80 9.09
C ALA A 37 7.26 3.98 7.96
N LYS A 38 8.14 2.98 7.78
CA LYS A 38 9.12 2.94 6.69
C LYS A 38 8.56 2.31 5.40
N MET A 39 7.40 1.66 5.50
CA MET A 39 6.80 0.82 4.47
C MET A 39 5.29 1.10 4.38
N PRO A 40 4.69 1.00 3.18
CA PRO A 40 3.25 1.09 3.03
C PRO A 40 2.53 -0.15 3.56
N PHE A 41 1.27 0.05 3.93
CA PHE A 41 0.36 -0.98 4.42
C PHE A 41 -0.89 -1.05 3.58
N ILE A 42 -1.54 -2.21 3.64
CA ILE A 42 -2.85 -2.46 3.06
C ILE A 42 -3.90 -2.34 4.16
N LEU A 43 -4.85 -1.44 3.97
CA LEU A 43 -5.99 -1.22 4.87
C LEU A 43 -7.29 -1.57 4.15
N ARG A 44 -8.11 -2.40 4.80
CA ARG A 44 -9.46 -2.73 4.32
C ARG A 44 -10.51 -1.90 5.05
N PRO A 45 -11.36 -1.12 4.34
CA PRO A 45 -12.49 -0.43 4.97
C PRO A 45 -13.49 -1.41 5.60
N ILE A 46 -13.92 -1.14 6.84
CA ILE A 46 -14.96 -1.87 7.56
C ILE A 46 -15.85 -0.86 8.29
N GLY A 47 -16.92 -0.44 7.61
CA GLY A 47 -17.79 0.63 8.11
C GLY A 47 -17.01 1.93 8.30
N LYS A 48 -16.93 2.42 9.55
CA LYS A 48 -16.17 3.63 9.92
C LYS A 48 -14.73 3.36 10.38
N ARG A 49 -14.25 2.11 10.25
CA ARG A 49 -12.92 1.67 10.70
C ARG A 49 -12.16 1.04 9.55
N TYR A 50 -10.89 0.76 9.78
CA TYR A 50 -10.03 0.04 8.86
C TYR A 50 -9.43 -1.17 9.55
N ARG A 51 -9.35 -2.29 8.83
CA ARG A 51 -8.59 -3.47 9.25
C ARG A 51 -7.23 -3.45 8.56
N LEU A 52 -6.18 -3.65 9.33
CA LEU A 52 -4.84 -3.88 8.80
C LEU A 52 -4.79 -5.27 8.15
N VAL A 53 -4.59 -5.31 6.83
CA VAL A 53 -4.47 -6.57 6.08
C VAL A 53 -3.04 -7.08 6.12
N GLY A 54 -2.07 -6.18 5.93
CA GLY A 54 -0.64 -6.49 5.97
C GLY A 54 0.22 -5.35 5.42
N GLU A 55 1.52 -5.58 5.43
CA GLU A 55 2.50 -4.73 4.75
C GLU A 55 2.48 -4.98 3.24
N CYS A 56 2.87 -3.98 2.45
CA CYS A 56 3.08 -4.16 1.02
C CYS A 56 4.34 -3.47 0.54
N TYR A 57 4.78 -3.92 -0.63
CA TYR A 57 5.70 -3.18 -1.47
C TYR A 57 4.95 -2.41 -2.54
N LEU A 58 5.29 -1.13 -2.72
CA LEU A 58 4.79 -0.31 -3.83
C LEU A 58 5.99 0.35 -4.51
N HIS A 59 6.12 0.10 -5.81
CA HIS A 59 7.23 0.62 -6.60
C HIS A 59 7.14 2.15 -6.70
N GLY A 60 8.25 2.85 -6.45
CA GLY A 60 8.32 4.32 -6.47
C GLY A 60 7.66 5.02 -5.27
N ILE A 61 7.29 4.28 -4.22
CA ILE A 61 6.73 4.84 -2.97
C ILE A 61 7.53 4.39 -1.73
N MET A 62 8.64 3.68 -1.96
CA MET A 62 9.61 3.38 -0.92
C MET A 62 10.73 4.40 -0.92
N LEU A 63 11.15 4.80 0.28
CA LEU A 63 12.19 5.79 0.56
C LEU A 63 11.69 7.25 0.68
N GLY A 64 10.61 7.48 1.43
CA GLY A 64 10.21 8.84 1.85
C GLY A 64 9.52 9.69 0.78
N GLU A 65 9.53 9.27 -0.48
CA GLU A 65 8.91 9.95 -1.63
C GLU A 65 7.39 10.16 -1.42
N ALA A 66 6.69 9.20 -0.83
CA ALA A 66 5.27 9.34 -0.52
C ALA A 66 4.96 10.36 0.59
N LEU A 67 5.91 10.69 1.47
CA LEU A 67 5.74 11.76 2.45
C LEU A 67 5.98 13.14 1.83
N GLU A 68 6.70 13.24 0.71
CA GLU A 68 6.85 14.49 -0.04
C GLU A 68 5.59 14.78 -0.86
N GLU A 69 5.08 13.81 -1.63
CA GLU A 69 3.80 13.95 -2.34
C GLU A 69 2.59 14.12 -1.40
N GLY A 70 2.59 13.39 -0.28
CA GLY A 70 1.56 13.51 0.74
C GLY A 70 1.57 14.86 1.45
N ARG A 71 2.75 15.48 1.65
CA ARG A 71 2.85 16.84 2.22
C ARG A 71 2.34 17.91 1.27
N GLU A 72 2.57 17.78 -0.04
CA GLU A 72 1.98 18.69 -1.03
C GLU A 72 0.46 18.56 -1.10
N LYS A 73 -0.08 17.33 -0.98
CA LYS A 73 -1.53 17.09 -1.05
C LYS A 73 -2.28 17.23 0.29
N ALA A 74 -1.58 17.29 1.42
CA ALA A 74 -2.15 17.47 2.75
C ALA A 74 -2.09 18.93 3.25
N GLN A 75 -1.68 19.89 2.40
CA GLN A 75 -1.96 21.31 2.62
C GLN A 75 -3.42 21.62 2.25
N TRP A 76 -4.36 21.21 3.10
CA TRP A 76 -5.75 21.67 3.12
C TRP A 76 -6.21 21.88 4.56
#